data_AF-A0A536LKM5-F1
#
_entry.id   AF-A0A536LKM5-F1
#
_cell.length_a   1.000
_cell.length_b   1.000
_cell.length_c   1.000
_cell.angle_alpha   90.00
_cell.angle_beta   90.00
_cell.angle_gamma   90.00
#
_symmetry.space_group_name_H-M   'P 1'
#
loop_
_entity.id
_entity.type
_entity.pdbx_description
1 polymer ?
#
loop_
_entity_poly.entity_id
_entity_poly.type
_entity_poly.pdbx_seq_one_letter_code
_entity_poly.pdbx_strand_id
1 'polypeptide(L)' 'MPDRFGPQSKVRQVVDGLGERGREALRRHGYELGEGFVDVLSQYQTLEHAARQERLRDLGGLLKELNSSG' A
#
# COMPACT_ATOMS: atom_id res chain seq x y z
N MET A 1 -13.89 -12.53 -6.89
CA MET A 1 -12.42 -12.72 -6.76
C MET A 1 -11.89 -11.38 -6.32
N PRO A 2 -11.25 -11.23 -5.14
CA PRO A 2 -10.69 -9.93 -4.81
C PRO A 2 -9.61 -9.61 -5.86
N ASP A 3 -9.73 -8.46 -6.52
CA ASP A 3 -8.77 -7.98 -7.50
C ASP A 3 -7.36 -8.06 -6.93
N ARG A 4 -6.44 -8.75 -7.62
CA ARG A 4 -5.03 -8.81 -7.21
C ARG A 4 -4.49 -7.39 -7.07
N PHE A 5 -3.81 -7.11 -5.96
CA PHE A 5 -3.16 -5.82 -5.77
C PHE A 5 -2.01 -5.69 -6.78
N GLY A 6 -1.98 -4.56 -7.50
CA GLY A 6 -0.97 -4.24 -8.49
C GLY A 6 -0.28 -2.90 -8.19
N PRO A 7 0.76 -2.54 -8.96
CA PRO A 7 1.48 -1.28 -8.80
C PRO A 7 0.57 -0.05 -8.96
N GLN A 8 -0.50 -0.19 -9.75
CA GLN A 8 -1.54 0.80 -9.98
C GLN A 8 -2.69 0.78 -8.95
N SER A 9 -2.70 -0.19 -8.03
CA SER A 9 -3.61 -0.17 -6.90
C SER A 9 -3.31 1.03 -6.02
N LYS A 10 -4.38 1.66 -5.52
CA LYS A 10 -4.25 2.79 -4.60
C LYS A 10 -3.95 2.28 -3.20
N VAL A 11 -3.18 3.07 -2.44
CA VAL A 11 -2.92 2.77 -1.02
C VAL A 11 -4.24 2.59 -0.24
N ARG A 12 -5.26 3.41 -0.54
CA ARG A 12 -6.60 3.25 0.05
C ARG A 12 -7.21 1.88 -0.23
N GLN A 13 -7.06 1.32 -1.43
CA GLN A 13 -7.63 0.00 -1.74
C GLN A 13 -6.98 -1.11 -0.92
N VAL A 14 -5.68 -1.01 -0.65
CA VAL A 14 -4.96 -1.96 0.21
C VAL A 14 -5.53 -1.94 1.63
N VAL A 15 -5.73 -0.74 2.18
CA VAL A 15 -6.27 -0.57 3.54
C VAL A 15 -7.76 -0.89 3.62
N ASP A 16 -8.53 -0.59 2.59
CA ASP A 16 -9.96 -0.92 2.51
C ASP A 16 -10.18 -2.43 2.37
N GLY A 17 -9.37 -3.09 1.53
CA GLY A 17 -9.48 -4.53 1.29
C GLY A 17 -8.92 -5.42 2.40
N LEU A 18 -7.84 -5.00 3.07
CA LEU A 18 -7.14 -5.82 4.09
C LEU A 18 -7.21 -5.24 5.51
N GLY A 19 -7.78 -4.05 5.70
CA GLY A 19 -7.88 -3.40 7.01
C GLY A 19 -6.50 -3.15 7.64
N GLU A 20 -6.35 -3.56 8.90
CA GLU A 20 -5.10 -3.42 9.65
C GLU A 20 -3.94 -4.20 9.04
N ARG A 21 -4.21 -5.35 8.42
CA ARG A 21 -3.15 -6.16 7.78
C ARG A 21 -2.48 -5.41 6.64
N GLY A 22 -3.25 -4.67 5.83
CA GLY A 22 -2.72 -3.84 4.76
C GLY A 22 -1.84 -2.71 5.29
N ARG A 23 -2.20 -2.12 6.44
CA ARG A 23 -1.40 -1.09 7.10
C ARG A 23 -0.08 -1.64 7.64
N GLU A 24 -0.11 -2.81 8.26
CA GLU A 24 1.11 -3.48 8.71
C GLU A 24 2.04 -3.81 7.55
N ALA A 25 1.50 -4.36 6.45
CA ALA A 25 2.27 -4.67 5.25
C ALA A 25 2.96 -3.42 4.69
N LEU A 26 2.21 -2.34 4.48
CA LEU A 26 2.75 -1.05 4.06
C LEU A 26 3.90 -0.58 4.96
N ARG A 27 3.69 -0.63 6.28
CA ARG A 27 4.72 -0.23 7.26
C ARG A 27 5.97 -1.11 7.19
N ARG A 28 5.83 -2.44 7.05
CA ARG A 28 6.97 -3.37 6.89
C ARG A 28 7.80 -3.08 5.65
N HIS A 29 7.15 -2.66 4.57
CA HIS A 29 7.81 -2.30 3.31
C HIS A 29 8.28 -0.83 3.27
N GLY A 30 8.28 -0.14 4.42
CA GLY A 30 8.82 1.21 4.59
C GLY A 30 7.84 2.34 4.26
N TYR A 31 6.58 2.03 3.96
CA TYR A 31 5.54 3.02 3.75
C TYR A 31 4.84 3.32 5.06
N GLU A 32 5.32 4.36 5.75
CA GLU A 32 4.71 4.84 6.99
C GLU A 32 3.49 5.70 6.68
N LEU A 33 2.33 5.16 7.02
CA LEU A 33 1.08 5.89 7.09
C LEU A 33 1.17 6.83 8.29
N GLY A 34 1.60 8.08 8.06
CA GLY A 34 1.72 9.08 9.11
C GLY A 34 0.46 9.18 9.96
N GLU A 35 0.60 9.63 11.22
CA GLU A 35 -0.49 9.69 12.19
C GLU A 35 -1.70 10.42 11.59
N GLY A 36 -2.73 9.65 11.24
CA GLY A 36 -3.99 10.13 10.68
C GLY A 36 -4.24 9.99 9.17
N PHE A 37 -3.34 9.43 8.34
CA PHE A 37 -3.66 9.21 6.90
C PHE A 37 -4.14 10.51 6.19
N VAL A 38 -3.74 11.69 6.71
CA VAL A 38 -4.40 13.00 6.51
C VAL A 38 -4.04 13.67 5.20
N ASP A 39 -2.98 13.25 4.52
CA ASP A 39 -2.75 13.71 3.15
C ASP A 39 -3.75 13.04 2.23
N VAL A 40 -4.88 13.70 2.01
CA VAL A 40 -5.97 13.31 1.09
C VAL A 40 -5.40 12.87 -0.27
N LEU A 41 -4.26 13.42 -0.69
CA LEU A 41 -3.54 13.05 -1.91
C LEU A 41 -2.86 11.66 -1.85
N SER A 42 -2.30 11.28 -0.70
CA SER A 42 -1.64 9.97 -0.51
C SER A 42 -2.64 8.81 -0.62
N GLN A 43 -3.91 9.03 -0.27
CA GLN A 43 -4.96 8.02 -0.39
C GLN A 43 -5.29 7.66 -1.84
N TYR A 44 -5.14 8.62 -2.75
CA TYR A 44 -5.40 8.42 -4.18
C TYR A 44 -4.14 8.08 -4.97
N GLN A 45 -2.94 8.15 -4.34
CA GLN A 45 -1.70 7.74 -4.98
C GLN A 45 -1.65 6.22 -5.15
N THR A 46 -1.00 5.79 -6.23
CA THR A 46 -0.73 4.38 -6.50
C THR A 46 0.51 3.90 -5.76
N LEU A 47 0.60 2.60 -5.50
CA LEU A 47 1.78 2.00 -4.85
C LEU A 47 3.07 2.27 -5.65
N GLU A 48 3.00 2.29 -6.99
CA GLU A 48 4.13 2.69 -7.83
C GLU A 48 4.57 4.13 -7.59
N HIS A 49 3.61 5.06 -7.44
CA HIS A 49 3.94 6.45 -7.18
C HIS A 49 4.63 6.62 -5.82
N ALA A 50 4.18 5.86 -4.81
CA ALA A 50 4.83 5.82 -3.50
C ALA A 50 6.28 5.31 -3.58
N ALA A 51 6.53 4.29 -4.41
CA ALA A 51 7.87 3.76 -4.65
C ALA A 51 8.77 4.78 -5.38
N ARG A 52 8.24 5.47 -6.40
CA ARG A 52 8.98 6.52 -7.12
C ARG A 52 9.35 7.72 -6.24
N GLN A 53 8.54 8.01 -5.23
CA GLN A 53 8.81 9.08 -4.26
C GLN A 53 9.74 8.63 -3.13
N GLU A 54 10.34 7.43 -3.23
CA GLU A 54 11.19 6.82 -2.19
C GLU A 54 10.49 6.63 -0.84
N ARG A 55 9.16 6.77 -0.80
CA ARG A 55 8.33 6.52 0.40
C ARG A 55 7.99 5.05 0.58
N LEU A 56 8.06 4.25 -0.48
CA LEU A 56 7.93 2.80 -0.41
C LEU A 56 9.25 2.18 -0.82
N ARG A 57 9.88 1.47 0.12
CA ARG A 57 11.23 0.93 -0.06
C ARG A 57 11.25 -0.30 -0.95
N ASP A 58 10.17 -1.07 -0.92
CA ASP A 58 10.07 -2.32 -1.65
C ASP A 58 8.63 -2.57 -2.15
N LEU A 59 8.36 -2.11 -3.37
CA LEU A 59 7.08 -2.33 -4.05
C LEU A 59 6.86 -3.80 -4.41
N GLY A 60 7.91 -4.50 -4.85
CA GLY A 60 7.82 -5.88 -5.32
C GLY A 60 7.43 -6.84 -4.21
N GLY A 61 8.11 -6.76 -3.05
CA GLY A 61 7.75 -7.59 -1.90
C GLY A 61 6.41 -7.19 -1.30
N LEU A 62 6.05 -5.90 -1.28
CA LEU A 62 4.72 -5.48 -0.84
C LEU A 62 3.63 -6.16 -1.67
N LEU A 63 3.71 -6.08 -3.00
CA LEU A 63 2.73 -6.71 -3.88
C LEU A 63 2.68 -8.23 -3.66
N LYS A 64 3.83 -8.88 -3.45
CA LYS A 64 3.88 -10.30 -3.16
C LYS A 64 3.19 -10.63 -1.82
N GLU A 65 3.44 -9.86 -0.76
CA GLU A 65 2.82 -10.04 0.56
C GLU A 65 1.30 -9.81 0.50
N LEU A 66 0.88 -8.74 -0.17
CA LEU A 66 -0.52 -8.37 -0.34
C LEU A 66 -1.30 -9.45 -1.13
N ASN A 67 -0.71 -10.00 -2.18
CA ASN A 67 -1.33 -11.07 -2.98
C ASN A 67 -1.18 -12.47 -2.38
N SER A 68 -0.29 -12.66 -1.40
CA SER A 68 -0.12 -13.93 -0.69
C SER A 68 -0.97 -14.03 0.57
N SER A 69 -1.53 -12.90 1.04
CA SER A 69 -2.37 -12.82 2.24
C SER A 69 -3.87 -12.84 1.96
N GLY A 70 -4.27 -13.02 0.68
CA GLY A 70 -5.65 -13.09 0.20
C GLY A 70 -6.10 -14.50 -0.13
#